data_AF-A0A0F4GTP9-F1
#
_entry.id   AF-A0A0F4GTP9-F1
#
_cell.length_a   1.000
_cell.length_b   1.000
_cell.length_c   1.000
_cell.angle_alpha   90.00
_cell.angle_beta   90.00
_cell.angle_gamma   90.00
#
_symmetry.space_group_name_H-M   'P 1'
#
loop_
_entity.id
_entity.type
_entity.pdbx_description
1 polymer ?
#
loop_
_entity_poly.entity_id
_entity_poly.type
_entity_poly.pdbx_seq_one_letter_code
_entity_poly.pdbx_strand_id
1 'polypeptide(L)'
;MKVTTIIAALLSVAVVDAQNNAQCRKLGLPCGATKTVAYIVKKGDTLTHIAHDIYKRKVGICDIAYTNHIGKNPNLIYEDQTLLIPTNCRTIDDSSCL
;
A
#
# COMPACT_ATOMS: atom_id res chain seq x y z
N MET A 1 35.36 44.68 8.88
CA MET A 1 35.89 43.91 7.75
C MET A 1 36.73 42.75 8.26
N LYS A 2 36.20 41.53 8.21
CA LYS A 2 36.97 40.30 8.05
C LYS A 2 36.10 39.39 7.17
N VAL A 3 36.30 39.57 5.87
CA VAL A 3 35.91 38.61 4.84
C VAL A 3 36.95 37.47 4.88
N THR A 4 36.64 36.36 4.19
CA THR A 4 37.42 35.12 3.92
C THR A 4 37.29 34.04 5.01
N THR A 5 36.76 32.84 4.74
CA THR A 5 37.24 31.78 3.80
C THR A 5 36.06 30.92 3.29
N ILE A 6 35.70 30.89 2.00
CA ILE A 6 36.10 29.99 0.88
C ILE A 6 35.87 28.46 1.12
N ILE A 7 34.77 27.97 0.52
CA ILE A 7 34.56 26.76 -0.31
C ILE A 7 34.87 25.34 0.26
N ALA A 8 33.78 24.55 0.32
CA ALA A 8 33.59 23.12 0.08
C ALA A 8 34.37 22.05 0.89
N ALA A 9 33.61 21.20 1.57
CA ALA A 9 33.90 19.77 1.71
C ALA A 9 32.65 18.96 1.36
N LEU A 10 32.80 18.12 0.33
CA LEU A 10 31.86 17.14 -0.19
C LEU A 10 31.67 15.97 0.79
N LEU A 11 30.49 15.34 0.65
CA LEU A 11 30.19 13.92 0.94
C LEU A 11 30.32 13.45 2.40
N SER A 12 29.17 13.28 3.04
CA SER A 12 28.97 12.13 3.92
C SER A 12 27.55 11.56 3.76
N VAL A 13 27.53 10.36 3.20
CA VAL A 13 26.60 9.27 3.51
C VAL A 13 25.13 9.49 3.13
N ALA A 14 24.85 9.08 1.89
CA ALA A 14 23.81 8.12 1.54
C ALA A 14 22.61 7.97 2.50
N VAL A 15 21.43 8.15 1.90
CA VAL A 15 20.12 7.61 2.33
C VAL A 15 19.42 8.40 3.44
N VAL A 16 18.70 9.46 3.04
CA VAL A 16 17.55 9.99 3.81
C VAL A 16 16.34 9.03 3.76
N ASP A 17 16.53 7.73 3.54
CA ASP A 17 15.44 6.77 3.31
C ASP A 17 15.49 5.53 4.22
N ALA A 18 16.10 5.65 5.40
CA ALA A 18 15.97 4.64 6.45
C ALA A 18 15.05 5.07 7.60
N GLN A 19 14.65 6.35 7.68
CA GLN A 19 13.68 6.82 8.66
C GLN A 19 12.22 6.45 8.30
N ASN A 20 11.97 5.98 7.08
CA ASN A 20 10.63 5.60 6.60
C ASN A 20 10.27 4.11 6.78
N ASN A 21 11.06 3.34 7.54
CA ASN A 21 10.87 1.89 7.72
C ASN A 21 10.26 1.51 9.09
N ALA A 22 10.53 2.25 10.17
CA ALA A 22 9.96 1.92 11.48
C ALA A 22 8.45 2.20 11.57
N GLN A 23 7.93 3.14 10.77
CA GLN A 23 6.51 3.53 10.79
C GLN A 23 5.60 2.54 10.01
N CYS A 24 6.08 1.94 8.92
CA CYS A 24 5.26 1.06 8.05
C CYS A 24 4.91 -0.30 8.70
N ARG A 25 5.70 -0.78 9.67
CA ARG A 25 5.40 -2.05 10.36
C ARG A 25 4.44 -1.89 11.53
N LYS A 26 4.11 -0.67 11.95
CA LYS A 26 3.25 -0.43 13.11
C LYS A 26 1.79 -0.83 12.87
N LEU A 27 1.34 -0.84 11.62
CA LEU A 27 -0.03 -1.22 11.22
C LEU A 27 -0.14 -2.66 10.69
N GLY A 28 0.98 -3.28 10.30
CA GLY A 28 0.98 -4.66 9.79
C GLY A 28 0.21 -4.88 8.48
N LEU A 29 -0.03 -3.82 7.69
CA LEU A 29 -0.79 -3.91 6.43
C LEU A 29 0.07 -4.56 5.32
N PRO A 30 -0.58 -5.28 4.36
CA PRO A 30 0.13 -5.81 3.19
C PRO A 30 0.62 -4.68 2.29
N CYS A 31 1.33 -5.04 1.21
CA CYS A 31 1.91 -4.13 0.22
C CYS A 31 2.82 -2.99 0.73
N GLY A 32 3.15 -2.92 2.03
CA GLY A 32 3.77 -1.74 2.64
C GLY A 32 2.84 -0.52 2.76
N ALA A 33 1.51 -0.75 2.74
CA ALA A 33 0.51 0.31 2.89
C ALA A 33 0.65 1.04 4.24
N THR A 34 0.20 2.31 4.23
CA THR A 34 0.26 3.18 5.42
C THR A 34 -1.12 3.59 5.93
N LYS A 35 -2.17 3.35 5.13
CA LYS A 35 -3.56 3.70 5.43
C LYS A 35 -4.51 2.71 4.76
N THR A 36 -5.74 2.66 5.23
CA THR A 36 -6.86 1.98 4.56
C THR A 36 -7.99 2.98 4.25
N VAL A 37 -8.79 2.67 3.24
CA VAL A 37 -10.02 3.38 2.90
C VAL A 37 -11.15 2.36 2.81
N ALA A 38 -12.32 2.67 3.37
CA ALA A 38 -13.48 1.80 3.30
C ALA A 38 -14.11 1.85 1.90
N TYR A 39 -14.44 0.68 1.35
CA TYR A 39 -15.19 0.51 0.10
C TYR A 39 -16.39 -0.40 0.36
N ILE A 40 -17.59 0.05 -0.03
CA ILE A 40 -18.81 -0.77 0.08
C ILE A 40 -19.02 -1.48 -1.26
N VAL A 41 -18.90 -2.80 -1.24
CA VAL A 41 -19.06 -3.68 -2.40
C VAL A 41 -20.42 -3.47 -3.05
N LYS A 42 -20.41 -3.27 -4.37
CA LYS A 42 -21.62 -3.11 -5.19
C LYS A 42 -21.96 -4.42 -5.88
N LYS A 43 -23.23 -4.54 -6.27
CA LYS A 43 -23.71 -5.66 -7.08
C LYS A 43 -22.83 -5.89 -8.31
N GLY A 44 -22.27 -7.09 -8.41
CA GLY A 44 -21.41 -7.51 -9.51
C GLY A 44 -19.92 -7.16 -9.35
N ASP A 45 -19.51 -6.55 -8.24
CA ASP A 45 -18.09 -6.32 -7.98
C ASP A 45 -17.32 -7.62 -7.76
N THR A 46 -16.06 -7.59 -8.16
CA THR A 46 -15.04 -8.61 -7.86
C THR A 46 -13.81 -7.92 -7.28
N LEU A 47 -12.97 -8.63 -6.53
CA LEU A 47 -11.70 -8.05 -6.06
C LEU A 47 -10.82 -7.58 -7.23
N THR A 48 -10.85 -8.28 -8.36
CA THR A 48 -10.16 -7.88 -9.60
C THR A 48 -10.67 -6.54 -10.13
N HIS A 49 -11.98 -6.38 -10.29
CA HIS A 49 -12.59 -5.12 -10.75
C HIS A 49 -12.26 -3.97 -9.79
N ILE A 50 -12.38 -4.21 -8.49
CA ILE A 50 -12.06 -3.21 -7.46
C ILE A 50 -10.58 -2.80 -7.56
N ALA A 51 -9.64 -3.75 -7.54
CA ALA A 51 -8.21 -3.47 -7.57
C ALA A 51 -7.77 -2.78 -8.88
N HIS A 52 -8.18 -3.35 -10.02
CA HIS A 52 -7.65 -2.95 -11.33
C HIS A 52 -8.37 -1.73 -11.91
N ASP A 53 -9.70 -1.68 -11.80
CA ASP A 53 -10.49 -0.68 -12.52
C ASP A 53 -10.92 0.47 -11.62
N ILE A 54 -11.32 0.20 -10.38
CA ILE A 54 -11.71 1.27 -9.44
C ILE A 54 -10.47 1.94 -8.85
N TYR A 55 -9.53 1.14 -8.33
CA TYR A 55 -8.29 1.64 -7.72
C TYR A 55 -7.12 1.77 -8.70
N LYS A 56 -7.36 1.54 -10.01
CA LYS A 56 -6.40 1.80 -11.11
C LYS A 56 -5.05 1.12 -10.89
N ARG A 57 -5.08 -0.15 -10.45
CA ARG A 57 -3.89 -0.96 -10.14
C ARG A 57 -2.95 -0.30 -9.13
N LYS A 58 -3.48 0.45 -8.15
CA LYS A 58 -2.68 0.99 -7.02
C LYS A 58 -2.64 0.06 -5.80
N VAL A 59 -3.35 -1.06 -5.87
CA VAL A 59 -3.47 -2.11 -4.86
C VAL A 59 -3.71 -3.42 -5.60
N GLY A 60 -3.26 -4.55 -5.04
CA GLY A 60 -3.47 -5.86 -5.64
C GLY A 60 -4.66 -6.61 -5.07
N ILE A 61 -5.09 -7.64 -5.80
CA ILE A 61 -6.20 -8.52 -5.38
C ILE A 61 -5.90 -9.14 -4.02
N CYS A 62 -4.69 -9.65 -3.83
CA CYS A 62 -4.28 -10.35 -2.62
C CYS A 62 -4.01 -9.39 -1.48
N ASP A 63 -3.57 -8.16 -1.77
CA ASP A 63 -3.48 -7.10 -0.75
C ASP A 63 -4.85 -6.80 -0.14
N ILE A 64 -5.90 -6.70 -0.97
CA ILE A 64 -7.27 -6.50 -0.48
C ILE A 64 -7.74 -7.74 0.30
N ALA A 65 -7.50 -8.95 -0.24
CA ALA A 65 -7.92 -10.19 0.39
C ALA A 65 -7.34 -10.35 1.80
N TYR A 66 -6.02 -10.19 1.95
CA TYR A 66 -5.36 -10.31 3.25
C TYR A 66 -5.76 -9.22 4.24
N THR A 67 -5.91 -7.96 3.78
CA THR A 67 -6.37 -6.85 4.63
C THR A 67 -7.74 -7.12 5.25
N ASN A 68 -8.59 -7.86 4.52
CA ASN A 68 -9.97 -8.15 4.93
C ASN A 68 -10.16 -9.57 5.48
N HIS A 69 -9.06 -10.31 5.68
CA HIS A 69 -9.09 -11.72 6.09
C HIS A 69 -10.00 -12.59 5.22
N ILE A 70 -10.09 -12.27 3.93
CA ILE A 70 -10.81 -13.10 2.95
C ILE A 70 -10.00 -14.38 2.81
N GLY A 71 -10.64 -15.51 3.08
CA GLY A 71 -10.01 -16.82 3.10
C GLY A 71 -9.49 -17.27 1.74
N LYS A 72 -9.23 -18.57 1.59
CA LYS A 72 -8.62 -19.16 0.38
C LYS A 72 -9.36 -18.91 -0.94
N ASN A 73 -10.58 -18.38 -0.91
CA ASN A 73 -11.33 -18.01 -2.10
C ASN A 73 -11.50 -16.47 -2.17
N PRO A 74 -10.59 -15.75 -2.83
CA PRO A 74 -10.67 -14.29 -2.98
C PRO A 74 -11.87 -13.82 -3.82
N ASN A 75 -12.57 -14.72 -4.52
CA ASN A 75 -13.78 -14.37 -5.26
C ASN A 75 -15.04 -14.30 -4.39
N LEU A 76 -14.96 -14.70 -3.11
CA LEU A 76 -16.10 -14.71 -2.21
C LEU A 76 -16.23 -13.37 -1.45
N ILE A 77 -16.79 -12.38 -2.13
CA ILE A 77 -17.23 -11.10 -1.55
C ILE A 77 -18.73 -10.90 -1.78
N TYR A 78 -19.37 -10.12 -0.91
CA TYR A 78 -20.83 -9.95 -0.91
C TYR A 78 -21.23 -8.49 -1.12
N GLU A 79 -22.39 -8.28 -1.73
CA GLU A 79 -23.00 -6.94 -1.82
C GLU A 79 -23.16 -6.32 -0.44
N ASP A 80 -22.97 -4.99 -0.36
CA ASP A 80 -22.97 -4.20 0.88
C ASP A 80 -21.92 -4.57 1.93
N GLN A 81 -21.04 -5.54 1.64
CA GLN A 81 -19.86 -5.80 2.43
C GLN A 81 -18.94 -4.56 2.41
N THR A 82 -18.46 -4.15 3.59
CA THR A 82 -17.41 -3.13 3.68
C THR A 82 -16.05 -3.80 3.64
N LEU A 83 -15.23 -3.43 2.66
CA LEU A 83 -13.83 -3.81 2.53
C LEU A 83 -12.92 -2.64 2.94
N LEU A 84 -11.88 -2.94 3.69
CA LEU A 84 -10.75 -2.06 3.93
C LEU A 84 -9.76 -2.21 2.77
N ILE A 85 -9.62 -1.17 1.96
CA ILE A 85 -8.69 -1.14 0.84
C ILE A 85 -7.37 -0.51 1.30
N PRO A 86 -6.24 -1.25 1.31
CA PRO A 86 -4.95 -0.67 1.65
C PRO A 86 -4.54 0.35 0.58
N THR A 87 -3.97 1.46 1.02
CA THR A 87 -3.56 2.58 0.16
C THR A 87 -2.10 2.96 0.42
N ASN A 88 -1.48 3.60 -0.57
CA ASN A 88 -0.03 3.85 -0.61
C ASN A 88 0.77 2.55 -0.58
N CYS A 89 0.30 1.52 -1.29
CA CYS A 89 1.06 0.30 -1.53
C CYS A 89 2.38 0.62 -2.23
N ARG A 90 3.48 0.05 -1.72
CA ARG A 90 4.81 0.08 -2.32
C ARG A 90 5.04 -1.11 -3.25
N THR A 91 4.41 -2.24 -2.96
CA THR A 91 4.51 -3.49 -3.74
C THR A 91 3.12 -4.06 -3.96
N ILE A 92 2.72 -4.31 -5.19
CA ILE A 92 1.37 -4.82 -5.51
C ILE A 92 1.39 -6.35 -5.57
N ASP A 93 0.47 -7.01 -4.88
CA ASP A 93 0.29 -8.46 -4.92
C ASP A 93 -1.06 -8.86 -5.51
N ASP A 94 -1.02 -9.37 -6.73
CA ASP A 94 -2.21 -9.83 -7.47
C ASP A 94 -2.42 -11.35 -7.42
N SER A 95 -1.45 -12.14 -6.92
CA SER A 95 -1.41 -13.58 -7.20
C SER A 95 -1.10 -14.51 -6.04
N SER A 96 -0.55 -14.04 -4.91
CA SER A 96 -0.14 -14.94 -3.81
C SER A 96 -1.30 -15.68 -3.12
N CYS A 97 -2.53 -15.24 -3.34
CA CYS A 97 -3.77 -15.72 -2.72
C CYS A 97 -4.68 -16.49 -3.70
N LEU A 98 -4.23 -16.71 -4.94
CA LEU A 98 -4.96 -17.42 -6.00
C LEU A 98 -4.61 -18.91 -6.04
#